data_AF-A0A919RG85-F1
#
_entry.id   AF-A0A919RG85-F1
#
_cell.length_a   1.000
_cell.length_b   1.000
_cell.length_c   1.000
_cell.angle_alpha   90.00
_cell.angle_beta   90.00
_cell.angle_gamma   90.00
#
_symmetry.space_group_name_H-M   'P 1'
#
loop_
_entity.id
_entity.type
_entity.pdbx_description
1 polymer ?
#
loop_
_entity_poly.entity_id
_entity_poly.type
_entity_poly.pdbx_seq_one_letter_code
_entity_poly.pdbx_strand_id
1 'polypeptide(L)'
;MGRVRKFGASAAVVVAITAATTLMSPIASAQAPVCSTGAQYGTYGGSGWARCSGTGVTQTRVVLFCQQSNGSYTTHYGPWVENSVRSFAWCSSSAFPISVGYQTQ
;
A
#
# COMPACT_ATOMS: atom_id res chain seq x y z
N MET A 1 31.78 -30.41 69.05
CA MET A 1 30.33 -30.59 69.31
C MET A 1 29.68 -29.21 69.37
N GLY A 2 28.63 -28.97 68.60
CA GLY A 2 27.95 -27.67 68.53
C GLY A 2 27.06 -27.54 67.28
N ARG A 3 25.98 -28.34 67.25
CA ARG A 3 24.91 -28.28 66.24
C ARG A 3 24.00 -27.08 66.55
N VAL A 4 23.69 -26.26 65.54
CA VAL A 4 22.30 -25.89 65.16
C VAL A 4 22.31 -25.15 63.82
N ARG A 5 21.55 -25.65 62.84
CA ARG A 5 21.35 -25.05 61.51
C ARG A 5 20.10 -24.18 61.52
N LYS A 6 20.20 -22.99 60.90
CA LYS A 6 19.18 -21.93 60.87
C LYS A 6 17.97 -22.29 59.99
N PHE A 7 16.84 -21.86 60.53
CA PHE A 7 15.45 -21.85 60.07
C PHE A 7 15.19 -21.30 58.67
N GLY A 8 14.04 -21.70 58.10
CA GLY A 8 13.22 -20.80 57.29
C GLY A 8 12.66 -21.38 55.99
N ALA A 9 11.85 -22.43 56.05
CA ALA A 9 11.00 -22.83 54.92
C ALA A 9 9.70 -21.99 54.95
N SER A 10 9.60 -20.99 54.07
CA SER A 10 8.41 -20.13 53.97
C SER A 10 7.58 -20.50 52.74
N ALA A 11 6.37 -20.96 53.05
CA ALA A 11 5.08 -20.81 52.38
C ALA A 11 4.98 -20.88 50.84
N ALA A 12 4.17 -21.83 50.40
CA ALA A 12 3.56 -21.91 49.08
C ALA A 12 2.62 -20.73 48.78
N VAL A 13 2.66 -20.25 47.54
CA VAL A 13 1.51 -19.58 46.92
C VAL A 13 1.35 -20.15 45.51
N VAL A 14 0.31 -20.96 45.33
CA VAL A 14 -0.18 -21.40 44.03
C VAL A 14 -0.97 -20.24 43.44
N VAL A 15 -0.40 -19.52 42.48
CA VAL A 15 -1.16 -18.55 41.68
C VAL A 15 -1.71 -19.29 40.48
N ALA A 16 -3.02 -19.54 40.51
CA ALA A 16 -3.77 -20.07 39.39
C ALA A 16 -3.59 -19.16 38.17
N ILE A 17 -3.01 -19.69 37.09
CA ILE A 17 -2.95 -19.02 35.80
C ILE A 17 -4.37 -19.12 35.22
N THR A 18 -5.17 -18.09 35.40
CA THR A 18 -6.40 -17.93 34.62
C THR A 18 -5.99 -17.72 33.17
N ALA A 19 -6.21 -18.73 32.35
CA ALA A 19 -6.07 -18.64 30.90
C ALA A 19 -7.09 -17.62 30.39
N ALA A 20 -6.68 -16.36 30.24
CA ALA A 20 -7.41 -15.39 29.44
C ALA A 20 -7.29 -15.85 27.99
N THR A 21 -8.25 -16.64 27.52
CA THR A 21 -8.52 -16.83 26.10
C THR A 21 -9.02 -15.51 25.55
N THR A 22 -8.11 -14.57 25.32
CA THR A 22 -8.39 -13.42 24.46
C THR A 22 -8.66 -14.00 23.08
N LEU A 23 -9.95 -14.09 22.75
CA LEU A 23 -10.46 -14.27 21.39
C LEU A 23 -9.82 -13.16 20.55
N MET A 24 -8.67 -13.46 19.93
CA MET A 24 -8.13 -12.66 18.85
C MET A 24 -9.16 -12.78 17.74
N SER A 25 -9.99 -11.76 17.59
CA SER A 25 -10.86 -11.63 16.43
C SER A 25 -10.01 -11.84 15.18
N PRO A 26 -10.45 -12.64 14.20
CA PRO A 26 -9.69 -12.84 12.99
C PRO A 26 -9.40 -11.47 12.39
N ILE A 27 -8.11 -11.13 12.28
CA ILE A 27 -7.66 -9.97 11.53
C ILE A 27 -8.17 -10.21 10.11
N ALA A 28 -9.25 -9.51 9.73
CA ALA A 28 -9.71 -9.51 8.36
C ALA A 28 -8.49 -9.16 7.50
N SER A 29 -8.11 -10.06 6.60
CA SER A 29 -7.00 -9.84 5.69
C SER A 29 -7.21 -8.49 5.01
N ALA A 30 -6.32 -7.54 5.28
CA ALA A 30 -6.33 -6.26 4.60
C ALA A 30 -6.18 -6.56 3.10
N GLN A 31 -7.27 -6.41 2.36
CA GLN A 31 -7.32 -6.71 0.94
C GLN A 31 -6.34 -5.76 0.24
N ALA A 32 -5.34 -6.33 -0.45
CA ALA A 32 -4.36 -5.53 -1.17
C ALA A 32 -5.06 -4.60 -2.17
N PRO A 33 -4.53 -3.39 -2.39
CA PRO A 33 -5.14 -2.43 -3.30
C PRO A 33 -5.20 -3.00 -4.71
N VAL A 34 -6.38 -2.94 -5.33
CA VAL A 34 -6.60 -3.36 -6.71
C VAL A 34 -6.54 -2.13 -7.59
N CYS A 35 -5.60 -2.12 -8.52
CA CYS A 35 -5.39 -1.02 -9.45
C CYS A 35 -5.64 -1.46 -10.89
N SER A 36 -6.34 -0.62 -11.65
CA SER A 36 -6.51 -0.75 -13.10
C SER A 36 -5.98 0.50 -13.79
N THR A 37 -5.42 0.33 -14.98
CA THR A 37 -4.84 1.42 -15.77
C THR A 37 -5.30 1.36 -17.21
N GLY A 38 -5.30 2.50 -17.89
CA GLY A 38 -5.56 2.56 -19.32
C GLY A 38 -4.98 3.84 -19.94
N ALA A 39 -4.70 3.82 -21.23
CA ALA A 39 -4.19 4.99 -21.95
C ALA A 39 -4.60 5.00 -23.43
N GLN A 40 -4.61 6.20 -24.01
CA GLN A 40 -4.84 6.44 -25.43
C GLN A 40 -3.53 6.27 -26.21
N TYR A 41 -3.08 5.02 -26.34
CA TYR A 41 -1.80 4.72 -26.97
C TYR A 41 -1.72 5.23 -28.41
N GLY A 42 -0.54 5.73 -28.80
CA GLY A 42 -0.28 6.24 -30.16
C GLY A 42 -1.03 7.53 -30.52
N THR A 43 -1.78 8.13 -29.59
CA THR A 43 -2.52 9.38 -29.82
C THR A 43 -1.70 10.57 -29.33
N TYR A 44 -1.38 11.52 -30.22
CA TYR A 44 -0.70 12.76 -29.86
C TYR A 44 -1.54 13.60 -28.89
N GLY A 45 -0.93 14.09 -27.79
CA GLY A 45 -1.65 14.73 -26.68
C GLY A 45 -2.56 13.77 -25.90
N GLY A 46 -2.39 12.46 -26.10
CA GLY A 46 -3.20 11.43 -25.47
C GLY A 46 -3.05 11.42 -23.95
N SER A 47 -4.07 10.89 -23.29
CA SER A 47 -4.15 10.76 -21.85
C SER A 47 -4.00 9.30 -21.38
N GLY A 48 -3.64 9.14 -20.12
CA GLY A 48 -3.72 7.89 -19.40
C GLY A 48 -4.32 8.07 -18.03
N TRP A 49 -4.82 6.97 -17.48
CA TRP A 49 -5.48 6.95 -16.19
C TRP A 49 -5.08 5.73 -15.37
N ALA A 50 -5.15 5.91 -14.05
CA ALA A 50 -5.10 4.84 -13.07
C ALA A 50 -6.29 4.96 -12.12
N ARG A 51 -6.91 3.83 -11.78
CA ARG A 51 -7.99 3.72 -10.80
C ARG A 51 -7.59 2.65 -9.79
N CYS A 52 -7.33 3.07 -8.57
CA CYS A 52 -6.97 2.17 -7.48
C CYS A 52 -8.08 2.16 -6.43
N SER A 53 -8.46 0.97 -6.00
CA SER A 53 -9.53 0.73 -5.03
C SER A 53 -9.09 -0.26 -3.97
N GLY A 54 -9.60 -0.11 -2.76
CA GLY A 54 -9.32 -1.03 -1.65
C GLY A 54 -9.03 -0.28 -0.35
N THR A 55 -8.98 -1.03 0.75
CA THR A 55 -8.61 -0.48 2.05
C THR A 55 -7.13 -0.08 2.06
N GLY A 56 -6.82 1.12 2.56
CA GLY A 56 -5.45 1.63 2.62
C GLY A 56 -4.94 2.34 1.36
N VAL A 57 -5.75 2.48 0.30
CA VAL A 57 -5.41 3.36 -0.84
C VAL A 57 -5.60 4.81 -0.42
N THR A 58 -4.51 5.51 -0.13
CA THR A 58 -4.53 6.90 0.37
C THR A 58 -3.82 7.89 -0.55
N GLN A 59 -2.75 7.48 -1.25
CA GLN A 59 -2.04 8.30 -2.23
C GLN A 59 -1.48 7.43 -3.36
N THR A 60 -2.24 7.25 -4.44
CA THR A 60 -1.76 6.51 -5.63
C THR A 60 -1.86 7.36 -6.88
N ARG A 61 -0.75 7.92 -7.34
CA ARG A 61 -0.75 8.74 -8.56
C ARG A 61 -0.63 7.89 -9.82
N VAL A 62 -1.21 8.38 -10.92
CA VAL A 62 -0.97 7.82 -12.26
C VAL A 62 0.39 8.27 -12.78
N VAL A 63 1.08 7.37 -13.45
CA VAL A 63 2.36 7.61 -14.12
C VAL A 63 2.17 7.28 -15.60
N LEU A 64 2.41 8.24 -16.47
CA LEU A 64 2.24 8.10 -17.91
C LEU A 64 3.59 8.30 -18.60
N PHE A 65 4.02 7.33 -19.39
CA PHE A 65 5.21 7.45 -20.21
C PHE A 65 4.81 7.85 -21.62
N CYS A 66 5.45 8.90 -22.11
CA CYS A 66 5.15 9.54 -23.38
C CYS A 66 6.39 9.54 -24.26
N GLN A 67 6.21 9.18 -25.52
CA GLN A 67 7.24 9.31 -26.55
C GLN A 67 6.94 10.54 -27.40
N GLN A 68 7.93 11.42 -27.54
CA GLN A 68 7.86 12.58 -28.43
C GLN A 68 8.09 12.16 -29.88
N SER A 69 7.63 12.98 -30.83
CA SER A 69 7.83 12.75 -32.27
C SER A 69 9.31 12.64 -32.69
N ASN A 70 10.23 13.24 -31.94
CA ASN A 70 11.68 13.12 -32.16
C ASN A 70 12.29 11.83 -31.58
N GLY A 71 11.48 10.93 -31.04
CA GLY A 71 11.90 9.66 -30.43
C GLY A 71 12.33 9.74 -28.97
N SER A 72 12.39 10.94 -28.36
CA SER A 72 12.71 11.10 -26.94
C SER A 72 11.56 10.66 -26.03
N TYR A 73 11.87 10.34 -24.78
CA TYR A 73 10.91 9.86 -23.79
C TYR A 73 10.74 10.84 -22.64
N THR A 74 9.53 10.94 -22.13
CA THR A 74 9.16 11.77 -20.98
C THR A 74 8.18 11.03 -20.09
N THR A 75 8.22 11.33 -18.79
CA THR A 75 7.29 10.76 -17.82
C THR A 75 6.44 11.88 -17.22
N HIS A 76 5.13 11.72 -17.30
CA HIS A 76 4.15 12.64 -16.75
C HIS A 76 3.46 12.01 -15.55
N TYR A 77 3.30 12.79 -14.49
CA TYR A 77 2.64 12.35 -13.26
C TYR A 77 1.32 13.10 -13.12
N GLY A 78 0.24 12.34 -12.89
CA GLY A 78 -1.07 12.91 -12.59
C GLY A 78 -1.26 13.05 -11.08
N PRO A 79 -2.06 14.02 -10.61
CA PRO A 79 -2.41 14.09 -9.19
C PRO A 79 -3.21 12.86 -8.78
N TRP A 80 -3.06 12.44 -7.51
CA TRP A 80 -4.02 11.53 -6.91
C TRP A 80 -5.33 12.28 -6.68
N VAL A 81 -6.44 11.66 -7.07
CA VAL A 81 -7.79 12.22 -6.86
C VAL A 81 -8.39 11.64 -5.60
N GLU A 82 -8.87 10.39 -5.66
CA GLU A 82 -9.44 9.69 -4.52
C GLU A 82 -9.54 8.19 -4.78
N ASN A 83 -9.84 7.44 -3.71
CA ASN A 83 -10.03 6.00 -3.76
C ASN A 83 -11.17 5.64 -4.72
N SER A 84 -10.95 4.64 -5.57
CA SER A 84 -11.91 4.14 -6.55
C SER A 84 -12.29 5.16 -7.63
N VAL A 85 -11.52 6.23 -7.81
CA VAL A 85 -11.68 7.20 -8.91
C VAL A 85 -10.46 7.22 -9.82
N ARG A 86 -10.71 7.56 -11.08
CA ARG A 86 -9.66 7.66 -12.09
C ARG A 86 -8.84 8.94 -11.86
N SER A 87 -7.56 8.76 -11.60
CA SER A 87 -6.55 9.82 -11.68
C SER A 87 -5.98 9.85 -13.09
N PHE A 88 -5.74 11.05 -13.63
CA PHE A 88 -5.35 11.25 -15.04
C PHE A 88 -4.03 11.98 -15.19
N ALA A 89 -3.31 11.64 -16.26
CA ALA A 89 -2.15 12.35 -16.76
C ALA A 89 -2.25 12.49 -18.28
N TRP A 90 -1.54 13.48 -18.83
CA TRP A 90 -1.56 13.79 -20.25
C TRP A 90 -0.15 13.95 -20.78
N CYS A 91 0.09 13.44 -21.99
CA CYS A 91 1.28 13.77 -22.75
C CYS A 91 1.17 15.19 -23.33
N SER A 92 2.30 15.80 -23.67
CA SER A 92 2.30 17.03 -24.46
C SER A 92 1.66 16.79 -25.85
N SER A 93 1.23 17.86 -26.52
CA SER A 93 0.61 17.78 -27.85
C SER A 93 1.51 17.15 -28.92
N SER A 94 2.84 17.18 -28.73
CA SER A 94 3.84 16.57 -29.62
C SER A 94 4.31 15.20 -29.18
N ALA A 95 3.66 14.60 -28.18
CA ALA A 95 3.99 13.29 -27.65
C ALA A 95 2.75 12.40 -27.56
N PHE A 96 2.95 11.09 -27.58
CA PHE A 96 1.88 10.11 -27.43
C PHE A 96 2.17 9.12 -26.30
N PRO A 97 1.14 8.63 -25.58
CA PRO A 97 1.31 7.61 -24.56
C PRO A 97 1.88 6.32 -25.14
N ILE A 98 2.85 5.73 -24.44
CA ILE A 98 3.44 4.42 -24.78
C ILE A 98 3.26 3.39 -23.67
N SER A 99 3.16 3.83 -22.41
CA SER A 99 2.83 2.97 -21.27
C SER A 99 2.21 3.80 -20.15
N VAL A 100 1.40 3.16 -19.32
CA VAL A 100 0.78 3.76 -18.13
C VAL A 100 0.99 2.83 -16.94
N GLY A 101 1.20 3.43 -15.78
CA GLY A 101 1.29 2.75 -14.51
C GLY A 101 0.75 3.62 -13.39
N TYR A 102 1.03 3.19 -12.17
CA TYR A 102 0.68 3.93 -10.97
C TYR A 102 1.83 3.82 -9.96
N GLN A 103 1.88 4.81 -9.06
CA GLN A 103 2.85 4.83 -7.97
C GLN A 103 2.14 5.20 -6.68
N THR A 104 2.28 4.34 -5.68
CA THR A 104 1.86 4.61 -4.30
C THR A 104 2.94 5.42 -3.59
N GLN A 105 2.55 6.44 -2.82
CA GLN A 105 3.46 7.20 -1.96
C GLN A 105 3.39 6.73 -0.52
#